data_AF-A0A7W9LJK1-F1
#
_entry.id   AF-A0A7W9LJK1-F1
#
_cell.length_a   1.000
_cell.length_b   1.000
_cell.length_c   1.000
_cell.angle_alpha   90.00
_cell.angle_beta   90.00
_cell.angle_gamma   90.00
#
_symmetry.space_group_name_H-M   'P 1'
#
loop_
_entity.id
_entity.type
_entity.pdbx_description
1 polymer ?
#
loop_
_entity_poly.entity_id
_entity_poly.type
_entity_poly.pdbx_seq_one_letter_code
_entity_poly.pdbx_strand_id
1 'polypeptide(L)'
;MTPPSENFKEHFGGGFGLADETPEAYIEECEEAAARLEDDEDGSFHAFLDEFARHIRDSSYPPHRVADSQWITDEWLRNIWYDAFGPEPSPGDPYPVPAEDWGRRRRTPYMTYAVNRRPELSSPGVPDWLEARGLTFDDANAGIGISLSGQFASARPAPEGWLERLHDLTARGLRAEQPGER
;
A
#
# COMPACT_ATOMS: atom_id res chain seq x y z
N MET A 1 5.91 -1.65 21.32
CA MET A 1 5.85 -0.78 20.11
C MET A 1 7.19 -0.90 19.41
N THR A 2 7.19 -1.40 18.19
CA THR A 2 8.37 -1.28 17.33
C THR A 2 8.15 -0.03 16.50
N PRO A 3 8.71 1.14 16.87
CA PRO A 3 8.72 2.27 15.96
C PRO A 3 9.35 1.84 14.63
N PRO A 4 8.96 2.43 13.49
CA PRO A 4 9.61 2.14 12.23
C PRO A 4 11.12 2.30 12.37
N SER A 5 11.87 1.32 11.88
CA SER A 5 13.32 1.36 11.84
C SER A 5 13.81 2.50 10.95
N GLU A 6 15.07 2.89 11.09
CA GLU A 6 15.65 3.88 10.18
C GLU A 6 15.63 3.37 8.73
N ASN A 7 15.88 2.07 8.51
CA ASN A 7 15.76 1.43 7.20
C ASN A 7 14.36 1.57 6.61
N PHE A 8 13.32 1.32 7.42
CA PHE A 8 11.94 1.52 6.98
C PHE A 8 11.66 2.98 6.65
N LYS A 9 12.09 3.92 7.49
CA LYS A 9 11.88 5.35 7.22
C LYS A 9 12.60 5.82 5.96
N GLU A 10 13.78 5.29 5.68
CA GLU A 10 14.57 5.63 4.50
C GLU A 10 13.86 5.21 3.22
N HIS A 11 13.51 3.93 3.08
CA HIS A 11 12.80 3.45 1.89
C HIS A 11 11.37 3.99 1.80
N PHE A 12 10.62 3.96 2.91
CA PHE A 12 9.24 4.40 2.91
C PHE A 12 9.13 5.92 2.73
N GLY A 13 9.96 6.69 3.42
CA GLY A 13 10.01 8.15 3.29
C GLY A 13 10.73 8.64 2.04
N GLY A 14 11.49 7.77 1.35
CA GLY A 14 12.19 8.07 0.10
C GLY A 14 11.28 8.16 -1.13
N GLY A 15 10.09 7.54 -1.07
CA GLY A 15 9.05 7.78 -2.08
C GLY A 15 7.80 6.93 -1.95
N PHE A 16 7.87 5.70 -1.41
CA PHE A 16 6.69 4.83 -1.24
C PHE A 16 5.55 5.46 -0.42
N GLY A 17 5.90 6.22 0.62
CA GLY A 17 4.97 6.94 1.49
C GLY A 17 4.59 8.35 1.00
N LEU A 18 5.02 8.74 -0.20
CA LEU A 18 4.88 10.11 -0.73
C LEU A 18 4.01 10.17 -2.00
N ALA A 19 3.12 9.20 -2.21
CA ALA A 19 2.33 9.10 -3.43
C ALA A 19 1.48 10.36 -3.72
N ASP A 20 0.98 11.03 -2.68
CA ASP A 20 0.15 12.24 -2.83
C ASP A 20 0.99 13.53 -2.89
N GLU A 21 2.19 13.53 -2.30
CA GLU A 21 3.09 14.68 -2.19
C GLU A 21 4.06 14.81 -3.38
N THR A 22 4.62 13.69 -3.82
CA THR A 22 5.58 13.58 -4.92
C THR A 22 5.26 12.35 -5.77
N PRO A 23 4.19 12.40 -6.60
CA PRO A 23 3.76 11.27 -7.40
C PRO A 23 4.87 10.71 -8.31
N GLU A 24 5.74 11.56 -8.86
CA GLU A 24 6.83 11.12 -9.74
C GLU A 24 7.84 10.24 -9.00
N ALA A 25 8.23 10.62 -7.78
CA ALA A 25 9.13 9.81 -6.95
C ALA A 25 8.47 8.48 -6.55
N TYR A 26 7.17 8.51 -6.25
CA TYR A 26 6.42 7.29 -5.95
C TYR A 26 6.37 6.32 -7.14
N ILE A 27 6.15 6.84 -8.36
CA ILE A 27 6.14 6.04 -9.59
C ILE A 27 7.51 5.40 -9.82
N GLU A 28 8.58 6.19 -9.72
CA GLU A 28 9.97 5.71 -9.85
C GLU A 28 10.27 4.59 -8.85
N GLU A 29 9.95 4.78 -7.57
CA GLU A 29 10.13 3.76 -6.54
C GLU A 29 9.37 2.46 -6.83
N CYS A 30 8.15 2.54 -7.36
CA CYS A 30 7.36 1.35 -7.73
C CYS A 30 7.93 0.62 -8.95
N GLU A 31 8.43 1.35 -9.95
CA GLU A 31 9.03 0.77 -11.15
C GLU A 31 10.41 0.16 -10.88
N GLU A 32 11.16 0.72 -9.94
CA GLU A 32 12.49 0.22 -9.55
C GLU A 32 12.46 -0.89 -8.50
N ALA A 33 11.35 -1.07 -7.77
CA ALA A 33 11.25 -2.01 -6.66
C ALA A 33 11.68 -3.44 -7.02
N ALA A 34 11.30 -3.94 -8.20
CA ALA A 34 11.68 -5.27 -8.65
C ALA A 34 13.20 -5.40 -8.86
N ALA A 35 13.81 -4.41 -9.52
CA ALA A 35 15.26 -4.39 -9.74
C ALA A 35 16.01 -4.29 -8.41
N ARG A 36 15.53 -3.47 -7.46
CA ARG A 36 16.14 -3.34 -6.12
C ARG A 36 16.06 -4.64 -5.32
N LEU A 37 15.00 -5.44 -5.48
CA LEU A 37 14.92 -6.78 -4.89
C LEU A 37 15.95 -7.74 -5.47
N GLU A 38 16.19 -7.67 -6.78
CA GLU A 38 17.18 -8.51 -7.46
C GLU A 38 18.62 -8.12 -7.06
N ASP A 39 18.87 -6.83 -6.87
CA ASP A 39 20.19 -6.25 -6.56
C ASP A 39 20.45 -6.04 -5.03
N ASP A 40 19.64 -6.64 -4.15
CA ASP A 40 19.72 -6.45 -2.68
C ASP A 40 20.83 -7.30 -2.02
N GLU A 41 22.09 -7.04 -2.35
CA GLU A 41 23.24 -7.81 -1.87
C GLU A 41 23.41 -7.76 -0.33
N ASP A 42 23.06 -6.63 0.29
CA ASP A 42 23.20 -6.43 1.74
C ASP A 42 21.95 -6.80 2.55
N GLY A 43 20.86 -7.16 1.88
CA GLY A 43 19.60 -7.56 2.49
C GLY A 43 18.78 -6.39 3.07
N SER A 44 19.18 -5.14 2.83
CA SER A 44 18.51 -3.95 3.36
C SER A 44 17.10 -3.81 2.80
N PHE A 45 16.90 -4.09 1.52
CA PHE A 45 15.60 -3.98 0.89
C PHE A 45 14.67 -5.11 1.33
N HIS A 46 15.14 -6.36 1.41
CA HIS A 46 14.38 -7.47 1.99
C HIS A 46 13.99 -7.20 3.45
N ALA A 47 14.88 -6.60 4.25
CA ALA A 47 14.56 -6.21 5.63
C ALA A 47 13.48 -5.13 5.69
N PHE A 48 13.47 -4.19 4.73
CA PHE A 48 12.39 -3.22 4.57
C PHE A 48 11.06 -3.91 4.22
N LEU A 49 11.04 -4.83 3.26
CA LEU A 49 9.83 -5.59 2.89
C LEU A 49 9.27 -6.38 4.09
N ASP A 50 10.12 -7.05 4.86
CA ASP A 50 9.72 -7.81 6.05
C ASP A 50 9.11 -6.90 7.12
N GLU A 51 9.66 -5.71 7.32
CA GLU A 51 9.10 -4.72 8.24
C GLU A 51 7.80 -4.12 7.72
N PHE A 52 7.70 -3.85 6.42
CA PHE A 52 6.47 -3.38 5.79
C PHE A 52 5.34 -4.41 5.93
N ALA A 53 5.62 -5.69 5.66
CA ALA A 53 4.66 -6.76 5.86
C ALA A 53 4.19 -6.87 7.32
N ARG A 54 5.11 -6.68 8.27
CA ARG A 54 4.78 -6.63 9.70
C ARG A 54 3.86 -5.46 10.04
N HIS A 55 4.09 -4.29 9.45
CA HIS A 55 3.24 -3.13 9.65
C HIS A 55 1.81 -3.35 9.17
N ILE A 56 1.63 -3.98 8.00
CA ILE A 56 0.31 -4.37 7.47
C ILE A 56 -0.33 -5.43 8.37
N ARG A 57 0.41 -6.50 8.71
CA ARG A 57 -0.10 -7.61 9.52
C ARG A 57 -0.58 -7.14 10.88
N ASP A 58 0.22 -6.33 11.57
CA ASP A 58 0.03 -5.94 12.96
C ASP A 58 -0.66 -4.57 13.10
N SER A 59 -1.15 -3.97 12.00
CA SER A 59 -1.78 -2.63 11.95
C SER A 59 -1.00 -1.61 12.80
N SER A 60 0.32 -1.62 12.66
CA SER A 60 1.24 -1.00 13.61
C SER A 60 1.91 0.28 13.10
N TYR A 61 1.78 0.56 11.80
CA TYR A 61 2.15 1.85 11.26
C TYR A 61 1.08 2.88 11.65
N PRO A 62 1.47 4.00 12.30
CA PRO A 62 0.50 4.96 12.79
C PRO A 62 -0.26 5.64 11.65
N PRO A 63 -1.44 6.22 11.92
CA PRO A 63 -2.20 6.93 10.90
C PRO A 63 -1.37 7.99 10.17
N HIS A 64 -1.35 7.91 8.84
CA HIS A 64 -0.55 8.80 8.00
C HIS A 64 -1.03 10.25 8.09
N ARG A 65 -2.35 10.48 8.19
CA ARG A 65 -2.95 11.79 8.44
C ARG A 65 -3.74 11.79 9.74
N VAL A 66 -3.82 12.96 10.37
CA VAL A 66 -4.56 13.15 11.64
C VAL A 66 -6.04 12.74 11.54
N ALA A 67 -6.63 12.86 10.35
CA ALA A 67 -8.02 12.50 10.10
C ALA A 67 -8.22 11.02 9.72
N ASP A 68 -7.13 10.29 9.44
CA ASP A 68 -7.24 8.91 9.00
C ASP A 68 -7.45 7.98 10.20
N SER A 69 -8.36 7.02 10.02
CA SER A 69 -8.41 5.88 10.93
C SER A 69 -7.24 4.93 10.66
N GLN A 70 -6.89 4.09 11.62
CA GLN A 70 -5.92 3.02 11.40
C GLN A 70 -6.30 2.15 10.20
N TRP A 71 -7.60 1.89 9.99
CA TRP A 71 -8.06 1.08 8.86
C TRP A 71 -7.77 1.73 7.50
N ILE A 72 -7.98 3.04 7.38
CA ILE A 72 -7.64 3.78 6.14
C ILE A 72 -6.15 3.66 5.85
N THR A 73 -5.33 3.74 6.90
CA THR A 73 -3.88 3.61 6.78
C THR A 73 -3.49 2.18 6.37
N ASP A 74 -4.09 1.16 6.98
CA ASP A 74 -3.85 -0.24 6.58
C ASP A 74 -4.23 -0.49 5.11
N GLU A 75 -5.35 0.07 4.65
CA GLU A 75 -5.77 -0.02 3.24
C GLU A 75 -4.82 0.74 2.29
N TRP A 76 -4.30 1.90 2.71
CA TRP A 76 -3.30 2.64 1.95
C TRP A 76 -1.99 1.84 1.84
N LEU A 77 -1.51 1.25 2.92
CA LEU A 77 -0.34 0.38 2.92
C LEU A 77 -0.50 -0.84 2.00
N ARG A 78 -1.70 -1.43 1.93
CA ARG A 78 -2.01 -2.49 0.95
C ARG A 78 -1.95 -2.01 -0.50
N ASN A 79 -2.33 -0.76 -0.78
CA ASN A 79 -2.18 -0.19 -2.12
C ASN A 79 -0.70 -0.07 -2.49
N ILE A 80 0.11 0.47 -1.58
CA ILE A 80 1.54 0.63 -1.82
C ILE A 80 2.21 -0.74 -2.00
N TRP A 81 1.87 -1.73 -1.16
CA TRP A 81 2.38 -3.09 -1.33
C TRP A 81 2.04 -3.64 -2.72
N TYR A 82 0.79 -3.50 -3.15
CA TYR A 82 0.36 -3.93 -4.47
C TYR A 82 1.10 -3.21 -5.60
N ASP A 83 1.28 -1.89 -5.47
CA ASP A 83 1.92 -1.06 -6.48
C ASP A 83 3.42 -1.33 -6.59
N ALA A 84 4.11 -1.61 -5.48
CA ALA A 84 5.55 -1.86 -5.46
C ALA A 84 5.91 -3.32 -5.72
N PHE A 85 5.20 -4.27 -5.11
CA PHE A 85 5.65 -5.68 -5.02
C PHE A 85 4.75 -6.68 -5.75
N GLY A 86 3.61 -6.23 -6.26
CA GLY A 86 2.75 -7.02 -7.14
C GLY A 86 1.47 -7.55 -6.47
N PRO A 87 0.74 -8.44 -7.16
CA PRO A 87 -0.62 -8.81 -6.80
C PRO A 87 -0.73 -9.74 -5.58
N GLU A 88 0.38 -10.40 -5.19
CA GLU A 88 0.40 -11.29 -4.05
C GLU A 88 0.25 -10.51 -2.74
N PRO A 89 -0.69 -10.90 -1.85
CA PRO A 89 -0.88 -10.22 -0.58
C PRO A 89 0.37 -10.23 0.29
N SER A 90 0.52 -9.19 1.09
CA SER A 90 1.60 -9.13 2.06
C SER A 90 1.58 -10.33 3.03
N PRO A 91 2.73 -10.95 3.35
CA PRO A 91 2.78 -12.13 4.20
C PRO A 91 2.07 -11.94 5.55
N GLY A 92 1.02 -12.74 5.75
CA GLY A 92 0.23 -12.72 6.98
C GLY A 92 -0.77 -11.57 7.10
N ASP A 93 -1.04 -10.81 6.03
CA ASP A 93 -2.10 -9.80 6.01
C ASP A 93 -3.43 -10.42 6.48
N PRO A 94 -4.04 -9.93 7.58
CA PRO A 94 -5.30 -10.46 8.09
C PRO A 94 -6.49 -10.16 7.17
N TYR A 95 -6.38 -9.16 6.29
CA TYR A 95 -7.49 -8.69 5.45
C TYR A 95 -7.02 -8.42 4.01
N PRO A 96 -6.53 -9.45 3.28
CA PRO A 96 -6.04 -9.27 1.93
C PRO A 96 -7.14 -8.68 1.02
N VAL A 97 -6.72 -7.91 0.03
CA VAL A 97 -7.62 -7.44 -1.03
C VAL A 97 -7.81 -8.59 -2.04
N PRO A 98 -9.05 -8.95 -2.41
CA PRO A 98 -9.27 -9.93 -3.46
C PRO A 98 -8.61 -9.50 -4.77
N ALA A 99 -7.93 -10.44 -5.44
CA ALA A 99 -7.16 -10.13 -6.65
C ALA A 99 -8.03 -9.48 -7.74
N GLU A 100 -9.30 -9.90 -7.84
CA GLU A 100 -10.27 -9.38 -8.81
C GLU A 100 -10.73 -7.94 -8.55
N ASP A 101 -10.46 -7.37 -7.38
CA ASP A 101 -10.84 -6.00 -7.06
C ASP A 101 -9.83 -4.97 -7.61
N TRP A 102 -8.56 -5.35 -7.76
CA TRP A 102 -7.51 -4.48 -8.27
C TRP A 102 -7.78 -4.03 -9.71
N GLY A 103 -7.68 -2.73 -9.97
CA GLY A 103 -7.93 -2.16 -11.28
C GLY A 103 -9.39 -2.27 -11.73
N ARG A 104 -10.33 -2.65 -10.86
CA ARG A 104 -11.75 -2.75 -11.23
C ARG A 104 -12.64 -2.04 -10.23
N ARG A 105 -12.60 -2.50 -8.99
CA ARG A 105 -13.27 -1.88 -7.84
C ARG A 105 -12.35 -0.98 -7.04
N ARG A 106 -11.04 -1.23 -7.15
CA ARG A 106 -10.01 -0.56 -6.38
C ARG A 106 -8.99 0.06 -7.31
N ARG A 107 -8.78 1.36 -7.15
CA ARG A 107 -7.75 2.11 -7.85
C ARG A 107 -6.65 2.48 -6.88
N THR A 108 -5.40 2.24 -7.26
CA THR A 108 -4.22 2.54 -6.44
C THR A 108 -3.59 3.88 -6.84
N PRO A 109 -2.69 4.44 -6.03
CA PRO A 109 -1.94 5.63 -6.42
C PRO A 109 -1.16 5.45 -7.72
N TYR A 110 -0.53 4.30 -7.97
CA TYR A 110 0.20 4.07 -9.22
C TYR A 110 -0.74 4.11 -10.43
N MET A 111 -1.91 3.45 -10.36
CA MET A 111 -2.96 3.55 -11.40
C MET A 111 -3.52 4.98 -11.57
N THR A 112 -3.39 5.83 -10.54
CA THR A 112 -3.89 7.20 -10.56
C THR A 112 -2.89 8.14 -11.22
N TYR A 113 -1.61 7.99 -10.92
CA TYR A 113 -0.57 8.93 -11.33
C TYR A 113 0.27 8.44 -12.51
N ALA A 114 0.56 7.13 -12.62
CA ALA A 114 1.38 6.57 -13.68
C ALA A 114 0.59 6.27 -14.96
N VAL A 115 -0.64 5.75 -14.80
CA VAL A 115 -1.45 5.25 -15.93
C VAL A 115 -2.35 6.34 -16.48
N ASN A 116 -2.10 6.73 -17.74
CA ASN A 116 -2.89 7.72 -18.45
C ASN A 116 -3.97 7.04 -19.32
N ARG A 117 -5.06 7.77 -19.61
CA ARG A 117 -6.07 7.33 -20.59
C ARG A 117 -5.52 7.19 -22.00
N ARG A 118 -4.46 7.94 -22.31
CA ARG A 118 -3.67 7.80 -23.53
C ARG A 118 -2.39 7.04 -23.18
N PRO A 119 -2.25 5.77 -23.57
CA PRO A 119 -1.09 4.95 -23.19
C PRO A 119 0.26 5.62 -23.44
N GLU A 120 0.38 6.38 -24.53
CA GLU A 120 1.59 7.12 -24.92
C GLU A 120 2.00 8.26 -23.96
N LEU A 121 1.12 8.64 -23.02
CA LEU A 121 1.37 9.64 -21.98
C LEU A 121 1.57 9.02 -20.59
N SER A 122 1.59 7.69 -20.50
CA SER A 122 1.80 6.97 -19.23
C SER A 122 3.28 6.89 -18.88
N SER A 123 3.60 6.61 -17.61
CA SER A 123 4.99 6.36 -17.20
C SER A 123 5.60 5.20 -18.01
N PRO A 124 6.91 5.24 -18.35
CA PRO A 124 7.55 4.23 -19.19
C PRO A 124 7.42 2.80 -18.66
N GLY A 125 7.42 2.57 -17.34
CA GLY A 125 7.27 1.23 -16.75
C GLY A 125 5.84 0.71 -16.67
N VAL A 126 4.83 1.50 -17.05
CA VAL A 126 3.42 1.09 -16.97
C VAL A 126 3.09 -0.20 -17.74
N PRO A 127 3.59 -0.43 -18.98
CA PRO A 127 3.32 -1.67 -19.69
C PRO A 127 3.74 -2.91 -18.90
N ASP A 128 4.98 -2.93 -18.39
CA ASP A 128 5.53 -4.06 -17.62
C ASP A 128 4.80 -4.20 -16.28
N TRP A 129 4.50 -3.06 -15.63
CA TRP A 129 3.76 -3.03 -14.37
C TRP A 129 2.35 -3.62 -14.50
N LEU A 130 1.64 -3.32 -15.59
CA LEU A 130 0.32 -3.84 -15.91
C LEU A 130 0.38 -5.34 -16.24
N GLU A 131 1.35 -5.75 -17.06
CA GLU A 131 1.55 -7.16 -17.42
C GLU A 131 1.80 -8.02 -16.19
N ALA A 132 2.70 -7.59 -15.29
CA ALA A 132 3.00 -8.29 -14.03
C ALA A 132 1.78 -8.46 -13.12
N ARG A 133 0.73 -7.66 -13.32
CA ARG A 133 -0.52 -7.67 -12.53
C ARG A 133 -1.70 -8.25 -13.29
N GLY A 134 -1.52 -8.70 -14.54
CA GLY A 134 -2.59 -9.20 -15.38
C GLY A 134 -3.69 -8.16 -15.67
N LEU A 135 -3.31 -6.88 -15.71
CA LEU A 135 -4.22 -5.77 -15.97
C LEU A 135 -4.04 -5.19 -17.36
N THR A 136 -5.08 -4.57 -17.88
CA THR A 136 -5.02 -3.71 -19.07
C THR A 136 -5.06 -2.23 -18.68
N PHE A 137 -4.71 -1.35 -19.63
CA PHE A 137 -4.94 0.09 -19.50
C PHE A 137 -6.41 0.40 -19.22
N ASP A 138 -7.33 -0.34 -19.84
CA ASP A 138 -8.77 -0.15 -19.66
C ASP A 138 -9.20 -0.53 -18.24
N ASP A 139 -8.69 -1.64 -17.69
CA ASP A 139 -8.92 -1.99 -16.28
C ASP A 139 -8.47 -0.83 -15.37
N ALA A 140 -7.18 -0.46 -15.44
CA ALA A 140 -6.61 0.60 -14.60
C ALA A 140 -7.34 1.96 -14.70
N ASN A 141 -7.91 2.28 -15.87
CA ASN A 141 -8.71 3.50 -16.09
C ASN A 141 -10.20 3.34 -15.76
N ALA A 142 -10.74 2.11 -15.75
CA ALA A 142 -12.13 1.80 -15.39
C ALA A 142 -12.34 1.71 -13.88
N GLY A 143 -11.27 1.48 -13.11
CA GLY A 143 -11.27 1.45 -11.64
C GLY A 143 -12.12 2.57 -11.05
N ILE A 144 -13.31 2.21 -10.54
CA ILE A 144 -14.20 3.19 -9.94
C ILE A 144 -13.70 3.45 -8.53
N GLY A 145 -13.25 4.67 -8.28
CA GLY A 145 -12.84 5.11 -6.96
C GLY A 145 -14.01 5.23 -5.98
N ILE A 146 -14.71 4.14 -5.70
CA ILE A 146 -15.91 4.16 -4.85
C ILE A 146 -15.47 4.09 -3.39
N SER A 147 -15.41 5.24 -2.74
CA SER A 147 -15.62 5.29 -1.30
C SER A 147 -17.12 5.48 -1.03
N LEU A 148 -17.74 4.47 -0.41
CA LEU A 148 -19.12 4.57 0.09
C LEU A 148 -19.23 5.43 1.37
N SER A 149 -18.13 5.98 1.87
CA SER A 149 -18.03 6.71 3.14
C SER A 149 -17.50 8.15 3.02
N GLY A 150 -17.25 8.65 1.80
CA GLY A 150 -16.61 9.97 1.62
C GLY A 150 -15.14 10.01 2.02
N GLN A 151 -14.49 8.84 2.14
CA GLN A 151 -13.05 8.67 2.31
C GLN A 151 -12.38 8.45 0.95
N PHE A 152 -11.06 8.29 0.91
CA PHE A 152 -10.36 8.04 -0.36
C PHE A 152 -10.98 6.83 -1.09
N ALA A 153 -11.11 6.99 -2.40
CA ALA A 153 -11.62 6.06 -3.42
C ALA A 153 -11.11 4.59 -3.37
N SER A 154 -10.19 4.29 -2.46
CA SER A 154 -9.35 3.09 -2.41
C SER A 154 -9.42 2.33 -1.09
N ALA A 155 -10.29 2.71 -0.14
CA ALA A 155 -10.45 2.04 1.14
C ALA A 155 -11.81 1.33 1.26
N ARG A 156 -11.80 0.04 1.60
CA ARG A 156 -13.02 -0.73 1.93
C ARG A 156 -13.55 -0.30 3.31
N PRO A 157 -14.79 -0.63 3.68
CA PRO A 157 -15.21 -0.55 5.08
C PRO A 157 -14.36 -1.48 5.97
N ALA A 158 -14.12 -1.09 7.22
CA ALA A 158 -13.46 -1.97 8.18
C ALA A 158 -14.31 -3.23 8.41
N PRO A 159 -13.71 -4.43 8.40
CA PRO A 159 -14.45 -5.66 8.63
C PRO A 159 -14.91 -5.77 10.09
N GLU A 160 -15.96 -6.57 10.32
CA GLU A 160 -16.40 -6.91 11.67
C GLU A 160 -15.26 -7.56 12.48
N GLY A 161 -15.16 -7.24 13.77
CA GLY A 161 -14.09 -7.75 14.63
C GLY A 161 -12.74 -7.03 14.49
N TRP A 162 -12.61 -6.08 13.55
CA TRP A 162 -11.34 -5.39 13.31
C TRP A 162 -10.87 -4.58 14.52
N LEU A 163 -11.78 -3.85 15.19
CA LEU A 163 -11.41 -3.03 16.34
C LEU A 163 -11.01 -3.90 17.54
N GLU A 164 -11.73 -5.00 17.77
CA GLU A 164 -11.41 -6.01 18.78
C GLU A 164 -10.02 -6.61 18.52
N ARG A 165 -9.70 -6.87 17.25
CA ARG A 165 -8.36 -7.33 16.85
C ARG A 165 -7.29 -6.29 17.20
N LEU A 166 -7.53 -5.01 16.95
CA LEU A 166 -6.58 -3.94 17.31
C LEU A 166 -6.33 -3.89 18.81
N HIS A 167 -7.37 -4.10 19.63
CA HIS A 167 -7.24 -4.19 21.08
C HIS A 167 -6.42 -5.42 21.52
N ASP A 168 -6.64 -6.59 20.93
CA ASP A 168 -5.81 -7.79 21.22
C ASP A 168 -4.32 -7.53 20.91
N LEU A 169 -4.04 -6.95 19.74
CA LEU A 169 -2.67 -6.60 19.34
C LEU A 169 -2.01 -5.62 20.31
N THR A 170 -2.76 -4.61 20.77
CA THR A 170 -2.28 -3.66 21.77
C THR A 170 -2.04 -4.34 23.12
N ALA A 171 -2.97 -5.19 23.59
CA ALA A 171 -2.84 -5.94 24.83
C ALA A 171 -1.62 -6.87 24.83
N ARG A 172 -1.26 -7.42 23.66
CA ARG A 172 -0.08 -8.26 23.44
C ARG A 172 1.20 -7.46 23.22
N GLY A 173 1.15 -6.13 23.22
CA GLY A 173 2.30 -5.24 23.06
C GLY A 173 2.86 -5.17 21.63
N LEU A 174 2.14 -5.71 20.64
CA LEU A 174 2.56 -5.75 19.23
C LEU A 174 2.44 -4.39 18.54
N ARG A 175 1.55 -3.53 19.02
CA ARG A 175 1.37 -2.16 18.54
C ARG A 175 0.95 -1.22 19.67
N ALA A 176 0.93 0.09 19.37
CA ALA A 176 0.36 1.10 20.25
C ALA A 176 -1.08 1.41 19.85
N GLU A 177 -1.92 1.74 20.83
CA GLU A 177 -3.25 2.31 20.59
C GLU A 177 -3.11 3.66 19.88
N GLN A 178 -3.97 3.90 18.89
CA GLN A 178 -4.03 5.12 18.08
C GLN A 178 -5.29 5.92 18.42
N PRO A 179 -5.31 7.23 18.12
CA PRO A 179 -6.49 8.05 18.31
C PRO A 179 -7.72 7.49 17.56
N GLY A 180 -8.88 7.46 18.23
CA GLY A 180 -10.14 7.02 17.62
C GLY A 180 -10.45 5.52 17.73
N GLU A 181 -9.61 4.74 18.42
CA GLU A 181 -9.81 3.30 18.64
C GLU A 181 -10.52 2.97 19.97
N ARG A 182 -11.35 3.89 20.51
CA ARG A 182 -12.07 3.72 21.79
C ARG A 182 -13.56 3.98 21.67
#